data_AF-A0A7K1ES16-F1
#
_entry.id   AF-A0A7K1ES16-F1
#
_cell.length_a   1.000
_cell.length_b   1.000
_cell.length_c   1.000
_cell.angle_alpha   90.00
_cell.angle_beta   90.00
_cell.angle_gamma   90.00
#
_symmetry.space_group_name_H-M   'P 1'
#
loop_
_entity.id
_entity.type
_entity.pdbx_description
1 polymer ?
#
loop_
_entity_poly.entity_id
_entity_poly.type
_entity_poly.pdbx_seq_one_letter_code
_entity_poly.pdbx_strand_id
1 'polypeptide(L)'
;MEIKLAKQAILTPLIGLVMGWTLFMFAIYSNLFVFPIVDSQGMYVGESQIVKLSTYLYLLGIVAFGLLSLRGQELALHARELAGLEAPLPRAAHRFTNLTVVISLVGGSIYAIGNFLNAFTYFGNDGVNLLVRLFDVYVPIVLATILVIFILLRAFVFRKQNVKEAKKEGLSESEKALGLGYAIPILFTAVAIIFGLVVYDITRTDLQVWVWVVIQVIIALGILLGTRFSSKARSAKAAPPRVRQTLAAGAANLNFVLSIVFGATVSIMSFTFGASAIESLRVWPEYKEPVGDEEYYYDPTWNVSSFEWTWFFESMLPAVVLLLIAAVGIYLFITERNQLATISETKKPAGKKASKPAVAVKKSTTKAKPVAKAAAPKKRKR
;
A
#
# COMPACT_ATOMS: atom_id res chain seq x y z
N MET A 1 -21.85 -0.55 20.21
CA MET A 1 -21.13 0.61 19.64
C MET A 1 -19.86 0.17 18.88
N GLU A 2 -19.09 -0.75 19.45
CA GLU A 2 -17.77 -1.18 18.97
C GLU A 2 -17.79 -1.93 17.62
N ILE A 3 -18.76 -2.84 17.44
CA ILE A 3 -18.97 -3.56 16.17
C ILE A 3 -19.31 -2.59 15.03
N LYS A 4 -20.11 -1.55 15.31
CA LYS A 4 -20.47 -0.52 14.33
C LYS A 4 -19.23 0.28 13.91
N LEU A 5 -18.38 0.67 14.86
CA LEU A 5 -17.09 1.33 14.59
C LEU A 5 -16.16 0.45 13.75
N ALA A 6 -16.04 -0.86 14.05
CA ALA A 6 -15.21 -1.77 13.27
C ALA A 6 -15.71 -1.95 11.83
N LYS A 7 -17.03 -2.04 11.62
CA LYS A 7 -17.64 -2.07 10.29
C LYS A 7 -17.38 -0.77 9.51
N GLN A 8 -17.54 0.39 10.16
CA GLN A 8 -17.22 1.68 9.56
C GLN A 8 -15.73 1.81 9.21
N ALA A 9 -14.84 1.29 10.05
CA ALA A 9 -13.40 1.27 9.81
C ALA A 9 -13.02 0.48 8.54
N ILE A 10 -13.74 -0.61 8.23
CA ILE A 10 -13.54 -1.39 7.01
C ILE A 10 -14.16 -0.67 5.80
N LEU A 11 -15.31 -0.04 5.97
CA LEU A 11 -16.01 0.66 4.88
C LEU A 11 -15.23 1.89 4.39
N THR A 12 -14.57 2.62 5.29
CA THR A 12 -13.94 3.92 4.97
C THR A 12 -12.86 3.80 3.87
N PRO A 13 -11.87 2.89 3.95
CA PRO A 13 -10.91 2.69 2.87
C PRO A 13 -11.53 2.22 1.55
N LEU A 14 -12.65 1.49 1.60
CA LEU A 14 -13.35 1.01 0.41
C LEU A 14 -14.09 2.14 -0.32
N ILE A 15 -14.67 3.08 0.41
CA ILE A 15 -15.16 4.34 -0.16
C ILE A 15 -14.01 5.08 -0.84
N GLY A 16 -12.84 5.12 -0.19
CA GLY A 16 -11.63 5.71 -0.76
C GLY A 16 -11.16 5.01 -2.03
N LEU A 17 -11.30 3.68 -2.12
CA LEU A 17 -11.00 2.91 -3.33
C LEU A 17 -11.92 3.33 -4.48
N VAL A 18 -13.22 3.47 -4.21
CA VAL A 18 -14.20 3.90 -5.22
C VAL A 18 -13.91 5.33 -5.67
N MET A 19 -13.68 6.26 -4.73
CA MET A 19 -13.32 7.64 -5.08
C MET A 19 -12.01 7.73 -5.86
N GLY A 20 -10.99 6.97 -5.46
CA GLY A 20 -9.72 6.88 -6.15
C GLY A 20 -9.87 6.37 -7.58
N TRP A 21 -10.65 5.29 -7.76
CA TRP A 21 -10.97 4.76 -9.09
C TRP A 21 -11.66 5.82 -9.95
N THR A 22 -12.70 6.49 -9.44
CA THR A 22 -13.43 7.53 -10.19
C THR A 22 -12.49 8.67 -10.63
N LEU A 23 -11.63 9.15 -9.72
CA LEU A 23 -10.66 10.20 -10.04
C LEU A 23 -9.62 9.76 -11.07
N PHE A 24 -9.19 8.49 -11.02
CA PHE A 24 -8.29 7.92 -12.02
C PHE A 24 -8.98 7.83 -13.39
N MET A 25 -10.25 7.43 -13.43
CA MET A 25 -11.03 7.43 -14.68
C MET A 25 -11.14 8.83 -15.28
N PHE A 26 -11.46 9.85 -14.46
CA PHE A 26 -11.45 11.24 -14.93
C PHE A 26 -10.06 11.72 -15.35
N ALA A 27 -8.99 11.24 -14.71
CA ALA A 27 -7.63 11.53 -15.10
C ALA A 27 -7.31 10.98 -16.50
N ILE A 28 -7.67 9.73 -16.77
CA ILE A 28 -7.49 9.09 -18.08
C ILE A 28 -8.33 9.81 -19.13
N TYR A 29 -9.59 10.13 -18.81
CA TYR A 29 -10.48 10.85 -19.71
C TYR A 29 -9.95 12.25 -20.06
N SER A 30 -9.44 13.01 -19.08
CA SER A 30 -8.86 14.32 -19.38
C SER A 30 -7.61 14.23 -20.25
N ASN A 31 -6.86 13.12 -20.18
CA ASN A 31 -5.71 12.86 -21.02
C ASN A 31 -6.07 12.61 -22.50
N LEU A 32 -7.33 12.27 -22.81
CA LEU A 32 -7.80 12.18 -24.20
C LEU A 32 -7.78 13.53 -24.93
N PHE A 33 -7.66 14.65 -24.22
CA PHE A 33 -7.64 16.00 -24.81
C PHE A 33 -6.24 16.63 -24.79
N VAL A 34 -5.21 15.81 -24.60
CA VAL A 34 -3.80 16.21 -24.58
C VAL A 34 -3.15 15.69 -25.85
N PHE A 35 -2.96 16.54 -26.85
CA PHE A 35 -2.47 16.15 -28.18
C PHE A 35 -0.96 16.32 -28.29
N PRO A 36 -0.23 15.41 -28.92
CA PRO A 36 1.19 15.61 -29.22
C PRO A 36 1.37 16.77 -30.22
N ILE A 37 2.46 17.51 -30.03
CA ILE A 37 2.98 18.51 -30.96
C ILE A 37 4.17 17.87 -31.67
N VAL A 38 4.12 17.82 -33.00
CA VAL A 38 5.20 17.33 -33.85
C VAL A 38 5.80 18.48 -34.66
N ASP A 39 7.09 18.41 -34.98
CA ASP A 39 7.75 19.37 -35.85
C ASP A 39 7.50 19.04 -37.34
N SER A 40 8.06 19.87 -38.22
CA SER A 40 7.99 19.69 -39.67
C SER A 40 8.69 18.42 -40.17
N GLN A 41 9.44 17.70 -39.32
CA GLN A 41 10.04 16.40 -39.64
C GLN A 41 9.26 15.22 -39.03
N GLY A 42 8.10 15.49 -38.42
CA GLY A 42 7.27 14.48 -37.76
C GLY A 42 7.85 14.00 -36.42
N MET A 43 8.87 14.67 -35.89
CA MET A 43 9.45 14.34 -34.60
C MET A 43 8.62 14.94 -33.47
N TYR A 44 8.47 14.20 -32.38
CA TYR A 44 7.75 14.65 -31.20
C TYR A 44 8.50 15.80 -30.51
N VAL A 45 7.82 16.93 -30.31
CA VAL A 45 8.37 18.16 -29.72
C VAL A 45 7.72 18.50 -28.37
N GLY A 46 6.52 17.98 -28.10
CA GLY A 46 5.80 18.22 -26.85
C GLY A 46 4.33 17.87 -26.97
N GLU A 47 3.48 18.49 -26.16
CA GLU A 47 2.01 18.32 -26.22
C GLU A 47 1.31 19.68 -26.10
N SER A 48 0.05 19.71 -26.53
CA SER A 48 -0.82 20.87 -26.57
C SER A 48 -1.15 21.44 -25.19
N GLN A 49 -1.13 20.60 -24.15
CA GLN A 49 -1.34 21.04 -22.78
C GLN A 49 -0.02 21.20 -22.05
N ILE A 50 0.14 22.40 -21.52
CA ILE A 50 1.31 22.83 -20.76
C ILE A 50 1.29 22.21 -19.34
N VAL A 51 0.11 22.12 -18.72
CA VAL A 51 -0.07 21.52 -17.39
C VAL A 51 -1.18 20.48 -17.48
N LYS A 52 -0.86 19.22 -17.21
CA LYS A 52 -1.81 18.11 -17.39
C LYS A 52 -2.76 18.01 -16.21
N LEU A 53 -4.06 18.16 -16.47
CA LEU A 53 -5.10 17.95 -15.46
C LEU A 53 -5.07 16.52 -14.90
N SER A 54 -4.72 15.54 -15.74
CA SER A 54 -4.62 14.12 -15.38
C SER A 54 -3.65 13.89 -14.23
N THR A 55 -2.49 14.55 -14.23
CA THR A 55 -1.48 14.51 -13.16
C THR A 55 -2.11 14.82 -11.79
N TYR A 56 -2.85 15.92 -11.71
CA TYR A 56 -3.49 16.34 -10.46
C TYR A 56 -4.67 15.46 -10.05
N LEU A 57 -5.43 14.93 -11.01
CA LEU A 57 -6.54 14.01 -10.72
C LEU A 57 -6.04 12.66 -10.18
N TYR A 58 -4.94 12.12 -10.72
CA TYR A 58 -4.27 10.94 -10.15
C TYR A 58 -3.81 11.21 -8.72
N LEU A 59 -3.16 12.35 -8.48
CA LEU A 59 -2.76 12.74 -7.12
C LEU A 59 -3.96 12.85 -6.19
N LEU A 60 -5.04 13.50 -6.61
CA LEU A 60 -6.27 13.65 -5.82
C LEU A 60 -6.88 12.29 -5.49
N GLY A 61 -6.86 11.34 -6.42
CA GLY A 61 -7.31 9.96 -6.19
C GLY A 61 -6.48 9.26 -5.10
N ILE A 62 -5.17 9.41 -5.13
CA ILE A 62 -4.25 8.88 -4.12
C ILE A 62 -4.48 9.56 -2.76
N VAL A 63 -4.69 10.88 -2.75
CA VAL A 63 -5.04 11.65 -1.54
C VAL A 63 -6.33 11.11 -0.93
N ALA A 64 -7.40 10.98 -1.73
CA ALA A 64 -8.70 10.50 -1.26
C ALA A 64 -8.59 9.09 -0.66
N PHE A 65 -7.96 8.16 -1.38
CA PHE A 65 -7.74 6.80 -0.89
C PHE A 65 -6.86 6.75 0.37
N GLY A 66 -5.79 7.54 0.40
CA GLY A 66 -4.85 7.60 1.51
C GLY A 66 -5.45 8.17 2.80
N LEU A 67 -6.16 9.29 2.70
CA LEU A 67 -6.80 9.93 3.86
C LEU A 67 -7.96 9.07 4.41
N LEU A 68 -8.75 8.44 3.54
CA LEU A 68 -9.82 7.54 3.97
C LEU A 68 -9.28 6.22 4.56
N SER A 69 -8.15 5.72 4.05
CA SER A 69 -7.42 4.60 4.65
C SER A 69 -6.92 4.94 6.06
N LEU A 70 -6.33 6.12 6.22
CA LEU A 70 -5.84 6.63 7.50
C LEU A 70 -7.00 6.81 8.49
N ARG A 71 -8.11 7.40 8.06
CA ARG A 71 -9.32 7.57 8.88
C ARG A 71 -9.90 6.22 9.30
N GLY A 72 -9.95 5.25 8.40
CA GLY A 72 -10.35 3.88 8.70
C GLY A 72 -9.45 3.25 9.77
N GLN A 73 -8.14 3.47 9.68
CA GLN A 73 -7.19 2.97 10.67
C GLN A 73 -7.41 3.58 12.07
N GLU A 74 -7.65 4.90 12.15
CA GLU A 74 -8.00 5.56 13.42
C GLU A 74 -9.28 4.98 14.02
N LEU A 75 -10.32 4.74 13.21
CA LEU A 75 -11.56 4.10 13.65
C LEU A 75 -11.34 2.66 14.13
N ALA A 76 -10.50 1.89 13.44
CA ALA A 76 -10.18 0.52 13.82
C ALA A 76 -9.42 0.47 15.14
N LEU A 77 -8.50 1.41 15.39
CA LEU A 77 -7.80 1.53 16.66
C LEU A 77 -8.76 1.85 17.80
N HIS A 78 -9.66 2.82 17.61
CA HIS A 78 -10.68 3.15 18.61
C HIS A 78 -11.62 1.95 18.89
N ALA A 79 -12.01 1.22 17.85
CA ALA A 79 -12.79 -0.01 18.02
C ALA A 79 -12.06 -1.08 18.85
N ARG A 80 -10.72 -1.18 18.73
CA ARG A 80 -9.89 -2.09 19.53
C ARG A 80 -9.71 -1.64 20.97
N GLU A 81 -9.66 -0.33 21.23
CA GLU A 81 -9.59 0.22 22.58
C GLU A 81 -10.87 -0.07 23.38
N LEU A 82 -12.02 -0.03 22.71
CA LEU A 82 -13.32 -0.31 23.34
C LEU A 82 -13.54 -1.83 23.53
N ALA A 83 -13.39 -2.62 22.47
CA ALA A 83 -13.71 -4.06 22.47
C ALA A 83 -12.66 -4.97 23.12
N GLY A 84 -11.48 -4.43 23.42
CA GLY A 84 -10.33 -5.21 23.90
C GLY A 84 -9.50 -5.84 22.76
N LEU A 85 -8.25 -6.19 23.09
CA LEU A 85 -7.22 -6.59 22.12
C LEU A 85 -7.50 -7.91 21.39
N GLU A 86 -8.36 -8.76 21.96
CA GLU A 86 -8.68 -10.09 21.44
C GLU A 86 -9.98 -10.14 20.62
N ALA A 87 -10.74 -9.04 20.50
CA ALA A 87 -11.93 -9.03 19.67
C ALA A 87 -11.59 -9.30 18.19
N PRO A 88 -12.20 -10.31 17.53
CA PRO A 88 -11.79 -10.78 16.20
C PRO A 88 -12.05 -9.73 15.10
N LEU A 89 -13.23 -9.12 15.08
CA LEU A 89 -13.62 -8.13 14.06
C LEU A 89 -12.79 -6.83 14.13
N PRO A 90 -12.62 -6.16 15.29
CA PRO A 90 -11.73 -5.00 15.42
C PRO A 90 -10.26 -5.31 15.05
N ARG A 91 -9.78 -6.52 15.35
CA ARG A 91 -8.44 -6.97 14.96
C ARG A 91 -8.31 -7.10 13.44
N ALA A 92 -9.30 -7.66 12.77
CA ALA A 92 -9.34 -7.77 11.32
C ALA A 92 -9.44 -6.40 10.64
N ALA A 93 -10.32 -5.52 11.13
CA ALA A 93 -10.46 -4.15 10.65
C ALA A 93 -9.13 -3.38 10.75
N HIS A 94 -8.41 -3.52 11.86
CA HIS A 94 -7.09 -2.90 12.03
C HIS A 94 -6.04 -3.45 11.05
N ARG A 95 -6.01 -4.77 10.80
CA ARG A 95 -5.08 -5.35 9.81
C ARG A 95 -5.39 -4.88 8.39
N PHE A 96 -6.67 -4.85 8.03
CA PHE A 96 -7.12 -4.39 6.72
C PHE A 96 -6.77 -2.92 6.49
N THR A 97 -7.14 -2.04 7.42
CA THR A 97 -6.83 -0.60 7.31
C THR A 97 -5.32 -0.32 7.32
N ASN A 98 -4.53 -1.11 8.05
CA ASN A 98 -3.08 -1.01 7.98
C ASN A 98 -2.53 -1.41 6.60
N LEU A 99 -3.11 -2.43 5.97
CA LEU A 99 -2.76 -2.80 4.59
C LEU A 99 -3.12 -1.69 3.61
N THR A 100 -4.33 -1.12 3.68
CA THR A 100 -4.75 -0.08 2.74
C THR A 100 -3.94 1.20 2.89
N VAL A 101 -3.53 1.57 4.11
CA VAL A 101 -2.55 2.64 4.34
C VAL A 101 -1.20 2.34 3.67
N VAL A 102 -0.70 1.11 3.76
CA VAL A 102 0.55 0.75 3.06
C VAL A 102 0.39 0.84 1.55
N ILE A 103 -0.73 0.35 1.01
CA ILE A 103 -1.04 0.44 -0.42
C ILE A 103 -1.09 1.90 -0.88
N SER A 104 -1.69 2.81 -0.10
CA SER A 104 -1.72 4.23 -0.46
C SER A 104 -0.34 4.88 -0.45
N LEU A 105 0.53 4.53 0.51
CA LEU A 105 1.91 4.99 0.56
C LEU A 105 2.71 4.51 -0.66
N VAL A 106 2.55 3.24 -1.04
CA VAL A 106 3.17 2.67 -2.25
C VAL A 106 2.65 3.37 -3.49
N GLY A 107 1.33 3.55 -3.61
CA GLY A 107 0.71 4.26 -4.74
C GLY A 107 1.22 5.69 -4.88
N GLY A 108 1.29 6.45 -3.79
CA GLY A 108 1.86 7.81 -3.79
C GLY A 108 3.34 7.86 -4.16
N SER A 109 4.11 6.85 -3.74
CA SER A 109 5.53 6.74 -4.09
C SER A 109 5.72 6.43 -5.57
N ILE A 110 4.97 5.47 -6.12
CA ILE A 110 4.99 5.12 -7.55
C ILE A 110 4.58 6.33 -8.38
N TYR A 111 3.54 7.05 -7.97
CA TYR A 111 3.11 8.27 -8.64
C TYR A 111 4.21 9.34 -8.69
N ALA A 112 4.87 9.62 -7.56
CA ALA A 112 5.95 10.61 -7.50
C ALA A 112 7.14 10.20 -8.39
N ILE A 113 7.53 8.92 -8.35
CA ILE A 113 8.58 8.37 -9.21
C ILE A 113 8.17 8.44 -10.69
N GLY A 114 6.94 8.08 -11.02
CA GLY A 114 6.43 8.09 -12.40
C GLY A 114 6.48 9.49 -13.01
N ASN A 115 6.03 10.51 -12.27
CA ASN A 115 6.11 11.91 -12.72
C ASN A 115 7.56 12.39 -12.85
N PHE A 116 8.43 12.01 -11.91
CA PHE A 116 9.86 12.30 -11.98
C PHE A 116 10.51 11.70 -13.24
N LEU A 117 10.27 10.42 -13.51
CA LEU A 117 10.81 9.73 -14.68
C LEU A 117 10.32 10.36 -15.97
N ASN A 118 9.03 10.68 -16.05
CA ASN A 118 8.43 11.29 -17.24
C ASN A 118 9.05 12.65 -17.58
N ALA A 119 9.46 13.42 -16.57
CA ALA A 119 10.07 14.74 -16.77
C ALA A 119 11.38 14.68 -17.59
N PHE A 120 12.19 13.61 -17.46
CA PHE A 120 13.43 13.50 -18.24
C PHE A 120 13.17 13.24 -19.72
N THR A 121 12.15 12.45 -20.03
CA THR A 121 11.76 12.15 -21.41
C THR A 121 11.15 13.37 -22.09
N TYR A 122 10.41 14.18 -21.34
CA TYR A 122 9.58 15.25 -21.88
C TYR A 122 10.32 16.59 -22.05
N PHE A 123 11.26 16.91 -21.17
CA PHE A 123 11.93 18.21 -21.16
C PHE A 123 13.41 18.15 -21.55
N GLY A 124 13.80 17.14 -22.35
CA GLY A 124 15.18 16.96 -22.85
C GLY A 124 15.60 17.97 -23.93
N ASN A 125 14.67 18.73 -24.52
CA ASN A 125 14.97 19.79 -25.49
C ASN A 125 14.94 21.17 -24.83
N ASP A 126 15.99 21.95 -25.07
CA ASP A 126 16.16 23.32 -24.59
C ASP A 126 15.03 24.23 -25.09
N GLY A 127 14.20 24.73 -24.16
CA GLY A 127 13.18 25.74 -24.50
C GLY A 127 11.93 25.77 -23.63
N VAL A 128 11.71 24.79 -22.75
CA VAL A 128 10.48 24.74 -21.96
C VAL A 128 10.50 25.74 -20.79
N ASN A 129 9.44 26.55 -20.72
CA ASN A 129 9.27 27.60 -19.72
C ASN A 129 9.29 27.04 -18.28
N LEU A 130 10.07 27.66 -17.39
CA LEU A 130 10.27 27.21 -16.01
C LEU A 130 8.96 27.03 -15.24
N LEU A 131 7.97 27.89 -15.48
CA LEU A 131 6.66 27.80 -14.83
C LEU A 131 5.92 26.52 -15.20
N VAL A 132 6.13 26.02 -16.42
CA VAL A 132 5.53 24.78 -16.92
C VAL A 132 6.09 23.59 -16.16
N ARG A 133 7.43 23.51 -16.07
CA ARG A 133 8.11 22.46 -15.30
C ARG A 133 7.72 22.52 -13.81
N LEU A 134 7.53 23.72 -13.27
CA LEU A 134 7.06 23.92 -11.89
C LEU A 134 5.70 23.28 -11.63
N PHE A 135 4.71 23.57 -12.47
CA PHE A 135 3.35 23.07 -12.24
C PHE A 135 3.13 21.66 -12.77
N ASP A 136 3.79 21.22 -13.84
CA ASP A 136 3.54 19.88 -14.37
C ASP A 136 4.36 18.78 -13.65
N VAL A 137 5.53 19.14 -13.11
CA VAL A 137 6.44 18.18 -12.45
C VAL A 137 6.62 18.47 -10.96
N TYR A 138 7.09 19.67 -10.60
CA TYR A 138 7.54 19.92 -9.22
C TYR A 138 6.41 19.94 -8.21
N VAL A 139 5.36 20.70 -8.47
CA VAL A 139 4.22 20.82 -7.54
C VAL A 139 3.60 19.45 -7.25
N PRO A 140 3.26 18.61 -8.26
CA PRO A 140 2.67 17.31 -7.99
C PRO A 140 3.60 16.36 -7.21
N ILE A 141 4.91 16.36 -7.48
CA ILE A 141 5.89 15.51 -6.75
C ILE A 141 6.04 15.94 -5.30
N VAL A 142 6.15 17.26 -5.05
CA VAL A 142 6.25 17.81 -3.70
C VAL A 142 4.98 17.50 -2.91
N LEU A 143 3.79 17.72 -3.50
CA LEU A 143 2.52 17.41 -2.86
C LEU A 143 2.38 15.92 -2.55
N ALA A 144 2.74 15.03 -3.49
CA ALA A 144 2.74 13.59 -3.27
C ALA A 144 3.69 13.19 -2.13
N THR A 145 4.88 13.78 -2.08
CA THR A 145 5.87 13.52 -1.03
C THR A 145 5.36 13.96 0.34
N ILE A 146 4.80 15.17 0.43
CA ILE A 146 4.18 15.70 1.65
C ILE A 146 3.07 14.76 2.12
N LEU A 147 2.20 14.32 1.21
CA LEU A 147 1.13 13.36 1.52
C LEU A 147 1.68 12.05 2.08
N VAL A 148 2.67 11.45 1.42
CA VAL A 148 3.28 10.17 1.84
C VAL A 148 3.88 10.31 3.23
N ILE A 149 4.65 11.38 3.47
CA ILE A 149 5.26 11.66 4.78
C ILE A 149 4.15 11.87 5.83
N PHE A 150 3.12 12.66 5.52
CA PHE A 150 2.01 12.91 6.42
C PHE A 150 1.28 11.63 6.82
N ILE A 151 0.88 10.80 5.86
CA ILE A 151 0.18 9.53 6.12
C ILE A 151 1.05 8.61 6.96
N LEU A 152 2.33 8.49 6.62
CA LEU A 152 3.29 7.64 7.33
C LEU A 152 3.47 8.09 8.77
N LEU A 153 3.72 9.37 9.01
CA LEU A 153 3.90 9.91 10.36
C LEU A 153 2.62 9.73 11.19
N ARG A 154 1.46 10.03 10.60
CA ARG A 154 0.18 9.91 11.30
C ARG A 154 -0.21 8.46 11.59
N ALA A 155 0.01 7.54 10.64
CA ALA A 155 -0.35 6.13 10.77
C ALA A 155 0.56 5.36 11.73
N PHE A 156 1.86 5.64 11.71
CA PHE A 156 2.87 4.81 12.36
C PHE A 156 3.65 5.50 13.49
N VAL A 157 3.92 6.81 13.38
CA VAL A 157 4.79 7.52 14.33
C VAL A 157 3.98 8.15 15.46
N PHE A 158 2.96 8.95 15.15
CA PHE A 158 2.14 9.67 16.14
C PHE A 158 0.97 8.82 16.69
N ARG A 159 1.04 7.50 16.51
CA ARG A 159 0.01 6.58 16.99
C ARG A 159 -0.03 6.59 18.52
N LYS A 160 -1.14 7.06 19.11
CA LYS A 160 -1.41 6.87 20.54
C LYS A 160 -1.69 5.38 20.79
N GLN A 161 -0.75 4.68 21.41
CA GLN A 161 -1.00 3.33 21.91
C GLN A 161 -1.54 3.42 23.34
N ASN A 162 -2.87 3.34 23.51
CA ASN A 162 -3.44 3.13 24.84
C ASN A 162 -3.63 1.63 25.07
N VAL A 163 -2.52 0.94 25.36
CA VAL A 163 -2.60 -0.40 25.95
C VAL A 163 -3.03 -0.18 27.40
N LYS A 164 -4.31 -0.43 27.72
CA LYS A 164 -4.73 -0.60 29.12
C LYS A 164 -3.86 -1.73 29.71
N GLU A 165 -3.03 -1.36 30.67
CA GLU A 165 -2.00 -2.18 31.36
C GLU A 165 -0.72 -2.54 30.59
N ALA A 166 -0.16 -1.58 29.84
CA ALA A 166 1.30 -1.44 29.85
C ALA A 166 1.62 -0.06 30.41
N LYS A 167 2.50 -0.01 31.42
CA LYS A 167 3.02 1.22 32.05
C LYS A 167 3.27 2.29 30.99
N LYS A 168 2.98 3.56 31.31
CA LYS A 168 3.39 4.75 30.54
C LYS A 168 4.92 4.82 30.42
N GLU A 169 5.48 3.96 29.60
CA GLU A 169 6.83 4.06 29.08
C GLU A 169 6.63 4.29 27.59
N GLY A 170 7.26 5.33 27.04
CA GLY A 170 7.13 5.65 25.62
C GLY A 170 7.43 4.44 24.74
N LEU A 171 6.98 4.46 23.47
CA LEU A 171 7.16 3.38 22.47
C LEU A 171 8.43 2.57 22.74
N SER A 172 8.27 1.25 22.93
CA SER A 172 9.38 0.33 23.14
C SER A 172 10.46 0.57 22.08
N GLU A 173 11.75 0.45 22.41
CA GLU A 173 12.82 0.59 21.42
C GLU A 173 12.56 -0.28 20.17
N SER A 174 11.92 -1.43 20.34
CA SER A 174 11.52 -2.33 19.25
C SER A 174 10.42 -1.74 18.36
N GLU A 175 9.44 -1.04 18.93
CA GLU A 175 8.34 -0.41 18.18
C GLU A 175 8.80 0.85 17.46
N LYS A 176 9.65 1.67 18.09
CA LYS A 176 10.31 2.81 17.42
C LYS A 176 11.20 2.34 16.28
N ALA A 177 11.98 1.28 16.49
CA ALA A 177 12.81 0.67 15.46
C ALA A 177 11.98 0.06 14.33
N LEU A 178 10.80 -0.52 14.64
CA LEU A 178 9.90 -1.04 13.62
C LEU A 178 9.33 0.09 12.75
N GLY A 179 8.86 1.18 13.37
CA GLY A 179 8.38 2.35 12.65
C GLY A 179 9.46 2.99 11.78
N LEU A 180 10.67 3.17 12.32
CA LEU A 180 11.83 3.68 11.57
C LEU A 180 12.25 2.74 10.43
N GLY A 181 12.14 1.42 10.63
CA GLY A 181 12.46 0.42 9.62
C GLY A 181 11.61 0.51 8.36
N TYR A 182 10.33 0.84 8.51
CA TYR A 182 9.43 1.13 7.37
C TYR A 182 9.61 2.55 6.83
N ALA A 183 9.87 3.51 7.70
CA ALA A 183 9.85 4.92 7.33
C ALA A 183 11.09 5.39 6.57
N ILE A 184 12.27 4.92 6.98
CA ILE A 184 13.55 5.44 6.50
C ILE A 184 13.79 5.17 5.00
N PRO A 185 13.53 3.96 4.46
CA PRO A 185 13.70 3.74 3.02
C PRO A 185 12.84 4.66 2.16
N ILE A 186 11.59 4.89 2.60
CA ILE A 186 10.64 5.77 1.90
C ILE A 186 11.10 7.22 1.97
N LEU A 187 11.52 7.68 3.15
CA LEU A 187 12.01 9.05 3.35
C LEU A 187 13.26 9.35 2.51
N PHE A 188 14.24 8.44 2.50
CA PHE A 188 15.45 8.59 1.70
C PHE A 188 15.16 8.58 0.20
N THR A 189 14.19 7.77 -0.24
CA THR A 189 13.74 7.78 -1.64
C THR A 189 13.15 9.14 -2.02
N ALA A 190 12.29 9.70 -1.18
CA ALA A 190 11.73 11.03 -1.40
C ALA A 190 12.80 12.13 -1.46
N VAL A 191 13.75 12.13 -0.52
CA VAL A 191 14.87 13.10 -0.50
C VAL A 191 15.76 12.95 -1.74
N ALA A 192 16.07 11.72 -2.15
CA ALA A 192 16.88 11.43 -3.33
C ALA A 192 16.25 12.00 -4.60
N ILE A 193 14.95 11.81 -4.78
CA ILE A 193 14.20 12.29 -5.95
C ILE A 193 14.20 13.82 -6.00
N ILE A 194 13.87 14.49 -4.89
CA ILE A 194 13.86 15.96 -4.83
C ILE A 194 15.25 16.53 -5.12
N PHE A 195 16.29 15.96 -4.51
CA PHE A 195 17.67 16.38 -4.74
C PHE A 195 18.09 16.20 -6.21
N GLY A 196 17.80 15.02 -6.79
CA GLY A 196 18.15 14.71 -8.17
C GLY A 196 17.50 15.68 -9.17
N LEU A 197 16.23 16.03 -8.95
CA LEU A 197 15.52 17.06 -9.72
C LEU A 197 16.19 18.43 -9.65
N VAL A 198 16.50 18.91 -8.44
CA VAL A 198 17.09 20.24 -8.23
C VAL A 198 18.47 20.33 -8.87
N VAL A 199 19.29 19.28 -8.73
CA VAL A 199 20.64 19.24 -9.32
C VAL A 199 20.57 19.24 -10.84
N TYR A 200 19.67 18.44 -11.43
CA TYR A 200 19.47 18.42 -12.88
C TYR A 200 19.08 19.81 -13.40
N ASP A 201 18.21 20.53 -12.70
CA ASP A 201 17.75 21.87 -13.09
C ASP A 201 18.81 22.97 -12.99
N ILE A 202 19.64 22.93 -11.94
CA ILE A 202 20.73 23.91 -11.76
C ILE A 202 21.83 23.67 -12.80
N THR A 203 22.14 22.40 -13.09
CA THR A 203 23.29 22.06 -13.91
C THR A 203 22.97 22.09 -15.41
N ARG A 204 21.72 21.82 -15.83
CA ARG A 204 21.29 21.77 -17.24
C ARG A 204 22.25 20.99 -18.15
N THR A 205 22.89 19.94 -17.64
CA THR A 205 23.96 19.21 -18.34
C THR A 205 23.58 17.76 -18.63
N ASP A 206 24.20 17.16 -19.65
CA ASP A 206 24.14 15.74 -20.03
C ASP A 206 24.60 14.73 -18.95
N LEU A 207 24.94 15.21 -17.75
CA LEU A 207 25.30 14.40 -16.57
C LEU A 207 24.11 13.66 -15.93
N GLN A 208 23.00 13.49 -16.66
CA GLN A 208 21.79 12.76 -16.22
C GLN A 208 22.13 11.40 -15.60
N VAL A 209 23.08 10.66 -16.19
CA VAL A 209 23.54 9.37 -15.68
C VAL A 209 24.18 9.49 -14.28
N TRP A 210 24.96 10.54 -14.04
CA TRP A 210 25.60 10.77 -12.74
C TRP A 210 24.59 11.22 -11.67
N VAL A 211 23.57 12.00 -12.05
CA VAL A 211 22.45 12.34 -11.15
C VAL A 211 21.76 11.04 -10.69
N TRP A 212 21.54 10.10 -11.61
CA TRP A 212 21.01 8.78 -11.30
C TRP A 212 21.87 7.98 -10.32
N VAL A 213 23.19 7.97 -10.52
CA VAL A 213 24.10 7.29 -9.59
C VAL A 213 23.94 7.85 -8.17
N VAL A 214 23.84 9.17 -8.01
CA VAL A 214 23.67 9.79 -6.67
C VAL A 214 22.31 9.44 -6.06
N ILE A 215 21.23 9.45 -6.85
CA ILE A 215 19.89 9.02 -6.39
C ILE A 215 19.93 7.58 -5.86
N GLN A 216 20.55 6.67 -6.62
CA GLN A 216 20.64 5.26 -6.25
C GLN A 216 21.45 5.05 -4.96
N VAL A 217 22.52 5.84 -4.74
CA VAL A 217 23.29 5.81 -3.50
C VAL A 217 22.44 6.23 -2.30
N ILE A 218 21.66 7.31 -2.42
CA ILE A 218 20.78 7.78 -1.34
C ILE A 218 19.69 6.75 -1.04
N ILE A 219 19.06 6.15 -2.05
CA ILE A 219 18.07 5.08 -1.88
C ILE A 219 18.70 3.86 -1.19
N ALA A 220 19.88 3.43 -1.63
CA ALA A 220 20.59 2.29 -1.05
C ALA A 220 20.91 2.53 0.44
N LEU A 221 21.33 3.74 0.81
CA LEU A 221 21.53 4.13 2.21
C LEU A 221 20.23 4.05 3.02
N GLY A 222 19.12 4.53 2.46
CA GLY A 222 17.79 4.41 3.06
C GLY A 222 17.38 2.97 3.32
N ILE A 223 17.59 2.08 2.34
CA ILE A 223 17.30 0.65 2.46
C ILE A 223 18.18 0.00 3.53
N LEU A 224 19.49 0.28 3.54
CA LEU A 224 20.44 -0.24 4.53
C LEU A 224 20.05 0.17 5.95
N LEU A 225 19.75 1.45 6.16
CA LEU A 225 19.32 1.97 7.46
C LEU A 225 17.98 1.36 7.88
N GLY A 226 16.96 1.35 7.00
CA GLY A 226 15.66 0.75 7.30
C GLY A 226 15.75 -0.74 7.63
N THR A 227 16.62 -1.47 6.94
CA THR A 227 16.90 -2.89 7.20
C THR A 227 17.53 -3.09 8.58
N ARG A 228 18.48 -2.24 8.98
CA ARG A 228 19.10 -2.27 10.32
C ARG A 228 18.09 -1.99 11.43
N PHE A 229 17.18 -1.03 11.23
CA PHE A 229 16.11 -0.76 12.21
C PHE A 229 15.09 -1.91 12.26
N SER A 230 14.74 -2.49 11.11
CA SER A 230 13.86 -3.66 11.03
C SER A 230 14.44 -4.91 11.69
N SER A 231 15.76 -5.12 11.58
CA SER A 231 16.44 -6.24 12.26
C SER A 231 16.48 -6.02 13.78
N LYS A 232 16.73 -4.78 14.23
CA LYS A 232 16.70 -4.42 15.67
C LYS A 232 15.29 -4.61 16.27
N ALA A 233 14.23 -4.37 15.49
CA ALA A 233 12.86 -4.64 15.91
C ALA A 233 12.58 -6.14 16.11
N ARG A 234 13.09 -7.01 15.22
CA ARG A 234 12.90 -8.47 15.28
C ARG A 234 13.67 -9.16 16.41
N SER A 235 14.77 -8.59 16.89
CA SER A 235 15.54 -9.16 18.00
C SER A 235 14.84 -9.09 19.37
N ALA A 236 13.72 -8.39 19.49
CA ALA A 236 12.91 -8.35 20.71
C ALA A 236 11.94 -9.56 20.76
N LYS A 237 12.35 -10.62 21.47
CA LYS A 237 11.62 -11.86 21.86
C LYS A 237 10.44 -12.28 20.95
N ALA A 238 10.68 -13.32 20.14
CA ALA A 238 9.63 -14.04 19.43
C ALA A 238 8.61 -14.66 20.40
N ALA A 239 7.33 -14.30 20.23
CA ALA A 239 6.24 -14.96 20.96
C ALA A 239 6.11 -16.43 20.52
N PRO A 240 5.83 -17.36 21.45
CA PRO A 240 5.81 -18.79 21.15
C PRO A 240 4.75 -19.16 20.11
N PRO A 241 5.03 -20.14 19.22
CA PRO A 241 4.12 -20.54 18.14
C PRO A 241 2.83 -21.13 18.72
N ARG A 242 1.69 -20.47 18.48
CA ARG A 242 0.36 -21.00 18.82
C ARG A 242 0.06 -22.23 17.97
N VAL A 243 -0.25 -23.35 18.63
CA VAL A 243 -0.64 -24.63 18.03
C VAL A 243 -1.90 -24.45 17.17
N ARG A 244 -1.81 -24.71 15.86
CA ARG A 244 -2.95 -24.64 14.93
C ARG A 244 -3.76 -25.94 15.00
N GLN A 245 -5.07 -25.87 15.25
CA GLN A 245 -5.99 -27.00 15.09
C GLN A 245 -6.25 -27.28 13.61
N THR A 246 -6.18 -28.55 13.19
CA THR A 246 -5.61 -28.93 11.88
C THR A 246 -6.57 -29.26 10.73
N LEU A 247 -7.90 -29.13 10.84
CA LEU A 247 -8.81 -29.40 9.69
C LEU A 247 -9.85 -28.30 9.41
N ALA A 248 -10.65 -27.86 10.39
CA ALA A 248 -11.59 -26.74 10.19
C ALA A 248 -10.85 -25.40 9.93
N ALA A 249 -9.65 -25.23 10.47
CA ALA A 249 -8.80 -24.07 10.19
C ALA A 249 -8.21 -24.10 8.77
N GLY A 250 -8.13 -25.28 8.13
CA GLY A 250 -7.63 -25.43 6.76
C GLY A 250 -8.57 -24.79 5.73
N ALA A 251 -9.84 -25.18 5.75
CA ALA A 251 -10.87 -24.62 4.86
C ALA A 251 -11.08 -23.11 5.09
N ALA A 252 -11.06 -22.66 6.35
CA ALA A 252 -11.19 -21.24 6.68
C ALA A 252 -9.97 -20.40 6.22
N ASN A 253 -8.77 -20.99 6.21
CA ASN A 253 -7.57 -20.33 5.69
C ASN A 253 -7.56 -20.29 4.15
N LEU A 254 -8.05 -21.35 3.50
CA LEU A 254 -8.16 -21.40 2.04
C LEU A 254 -9.14 -20.35 1.52
N ASN A 255 -10.35 -20.30 2.07
CA ASN A 255 -11.35 -19.29 1.70
C ASN A 255 -10.85 -17.87 1.98
N PHE A 256 -9.98 -17.70 2.98
CA PHE A 256 -9.33 -16.42 3.23
C PHE A 256 -8.33 -16.03 2.16
N VAL A 257 -7.41 -16.92 1.79
CA VAL A 257 -6.46 -16.64 0.71
C VAL A 257 -7.20 -16.35 -0.59
N LEU A 258 -8.22 -17.16 -0.91
CA LEU A 258 -9.05 -16.96 -2.11
C LEU A 258 -9.74 -15.59 -2.10
N SER A 259 -10.29 -15.15 -0.97
CA SER A 259 -10.92 -13.83 -0.87
C SER A 259 -9.95 -12.66 -1.05
N ILE A 260 -8.69 -12.80 -0.60
CA ILE A 260 -7.65 -11.79 -0.80
C ILE A 260 -7.30 -11.72 -2.29
N VAL A 261 -7.05 -12.88 -2.91
CA VAL A 261 -6.73 -12.97 -4.33
C VAL A 261 -7.89 -12.42 -5.17
N PHE A 262 -9.12 -12.82 -4.87
CA PHE A 262 -10.32 -12.30 -5.52
C PHE A 262 -10.41 -10.77 -5.40
N GLY A 263 -10.35 -10.23 -4.18
CA GLY A 263 -10.48 -8.78 -3.97
C GLY A 263 -9.40 -7.97 -4.68
N ALA A 264 -8.14 -8.45 -4.64
CA ALA A 264 -7.02 -7.80 -5.33
C ALA A 264 -7.17 -7.87 -6.86
N THR A 265 -7.39 -9.07 -7.41
CA THR A 265 -7.50 -9.29 -8.86
C THR A 265 -8.68 -8.53 -9.45
N VAL A 266 -9.86 -8.60 -8.83
CA VAL A 266 -11.06 -7.91 -9.32
C VAL A 266 -10.90 -6.40 -9.25
N SER A 267 -10.25 -5.88 -8.21
CA SER A 267 -9.93 -4.44 -8.13
C SER A 267 -9.00 -4.03 -9.29
N ILE A 268 -7.93 -4.78 -9.55
CA ILE A 268 -7.00 -4.48 -10.67
C ILE A 268 -7.74 -4.55 -12.01
N MET A 269 -8.54 -5.58 -12.26
CA MET A 269 -9.34 -5.71 -13.48
C MET A 269 -10.27 -4.52 -13.68
N SER A 270 -10.90 -4.03 -12.61
CA SER A 270 -11.75 -2.84 -12.68
C SER A 270 -10.98 -1.59 -13.11
N PHE A 271 -9.76 -1.37 -12.60
CA PHE A 271 -8.92 -0.25 -13.06
C PHE A 271 -8.51 -0.41 -14.53
N THR A 272 -8.05 -1.61 -14.91
CA THR A 272 -7.60 -1.88 -16.28
C THR A 272 -8.72 -1.78 -17.30
N PHE A 273 -9.89 -2.36 -17.04
CA PHE A 273 -11.03 -2.30 -17.95
C PHE A 273 -11.62 -0.90 -18.02
N GLY A 274 -11.69 -0.17 -16.90
CA GLY A 274 -12.12 1.22 -16.91
C GLY A 274 -11.19 2.10 -17.74
N ALA A 275 -9.87 1.92 -17.58
CA ALA A 275 -8.87 2.62 -18.38
C ALA A 275 -9.03 2.30 -19.87
N SER A 276 -9.15 1.01 -20.21
CA SER A 276 -9.33 0.56 -21.59
C SER A 276 -10.62 1.08 -22.23
N ALA A 277 -11.71 1.16 -21.46
CA ALA A 277 -12.97 1.69 -21.95
C ALA A 277 -12.86 3.18 -22.28
N ILE A 278 -12.14 3.96 -21.47
CA ILE A 278 -11.92 5.37 -21.75
C ILE A 278 -11.00 5.55 -22.95
N GLU A 279 -9.91 4.78 -23.04
CA GLU A 279 -9.01 4.83 -24.19
C GLU A 279 -9.69 4.40 -25.50
N SER A 280 -10.75 3.58 -25.45
CA SER A 280 -11.54 3.25 -26.65
C SER A 280 -12.32 4.43 -27.23
N LEU A 281 -12.44 5.55 -26.50
CA LEU A 281 -12.99 6.79 -27.04
C LEU A 281 -12.00 7.53 -27.93
N ARG A 282 -10.72 7.15 -27.92
CA ARG A 282 -9.68 7.73 -28.77
C ARG A 282 -9.77 7.14 -30.18
N VAL A 283 -10.19 7.96 -31.13
CA VAL A 283 -10.29 7.59 -32.55
C VAL A 283 -9.11 8.16 -33.30
N TRP A 284 -8.20 7.29 -33.71
CA TRP A 284 -7.06 7.66 -34.55
C TRP A 284 -7.52 7.90 -36.00
N PRO A 285 -6.99 8.94 -36.67
CA PRO A 285 -7.29 9.19 -38.06
C PRO A 285 -6.80 8.02 -38.92
N GLU A 286 -7.54 7.72 -39.97
CA GLU A 286 -7.14 6.71 -40.95
C GLU A 286 -5.88 7.19 -41.68
N TYR A 287 -4.89 6.31 -41.78
CA TYR A 287 -3.68 6.59 -42.53
C TYR A 287 -4.04 6.85 -44.00
N LYS A 288 -3.69 8.04 -44.50
CA LYS A 288 -3.83 8.38 -45.92
C LYS A 288 -2.46 8.35 -46.56
N GLU A 289 -2.29 7.46 -47.54
CA GLU A 289 -1.10 7.47 -48.38
C GLU A 289 -1.04 8.79 -49.16
N PRO A 290 0.13 9.45 -49.25
CA PRO A 290 0.28 10.68 -50.01
C PRO A 290 -0.03 10.42 -51.49
N VAL A 291 -0.83 11.29 -52.09
CA VAL A 291 -1.19 11.21 -53.52
C VAL A 291 -0.34 12.20 -54.30
N GLY A 292 0.58 11.69 -55.14
CA GLY A 292 1.44 12.52 -55.99
C GLY A 292 2.63 13.13 -55.24
N ASP A 293 2.93 14.41 -55.50
CA ASP A 293 4.05 15.15 -54.90
C ASP A 293 3.68 15.82 -53.56
N GLU A 294 2.56 15.43 -52.94
CA GLU A 294 2.15 15.98 -51.64
C GLU A 294 3.13 15.58 -50.53
N GLU A 295 3.62 16.58 -49.80
CA GLU A 295 4.54 16.40 -48.68
C GLU A 295 3.86 15.58 -47.58
N TYR A 296 4.61 14.65 -46.97
CA TYR A 296 4.10 13.71 -45.98
C TYR A 296 3.46 14.46 -44.79
N TYR A 297 2.13 14.47 -44.73
CA TYR A 297 1.38 15.09 -43.63
C TYR A 297 0.96 14.02 -42.62
N TYR A 298 1.82 13.78 -41.62
CA TYR A 298 1.41 13.06 -40.42
C TYR A 298 0.58 14.03 -39.57
N ASP A 299 -0.74 13.83 -39.53
CA ASP A 299 -1.59 14.52 -38.56
C ASP A 299 -1.56 13.72 -37.25
N PRO A 300 -0.77 14.11 -36.23
CA PRO A 300 -0.63 13.34 -35.00
C PRO A 300 -1.84 13.51 -34.06
N THR A 301 -2.94 14.08 -34.56
CA THR A 301 -4.14 14.35 -33.79
C THR A 301 -5.07 13.15 -33.81
N TRP A 302 -5.85 12.99 -32.74
CA TRP A 302 -6.95 12.02 -32.68
C TRP A 302 -8.25 12.76 -32.39
N ASN A 303 -9.36 12.12 -32.69
CA ASN A 303 -10.67 12.60 -32.28
C ASN A 303 -11.14 11.84 -31.04
N VAL A 304 -11.91 12.51 -30.18
CA VAL A 304 -12.56 11.88 -29.05
C VAL A 304 -14.01 11.61 -29.44
N SER A 305 -14.41 10.33 -29.44
CA SER A 305 -15.80 9.98 -29.75
C SER A 305 -16.75 10.52 -28.69
N SER A 306 -17.97 10.85 -29.11
CA SER A 306 -19.02 11.30 -28.21
C SER A 306 -19.47 10.18 -27.26
N PHE A 307 -20.01 10.56 -26.11
CA PHE A 307 -20.60 9.60 -25.18
C PHE A 307 -21.82 8.93 -25.81
N GLU A 308 -21.78 7.59 -25.88
CA GLU A 308 -22.91 6.76 -26.28
C GLU A 308 -23.29 5.79 -25.16
N TRP A 309 -24.58 5.52 -25.03
CA TRP A 309 -25.08 4.55 -24.04
C TRP A 309 -24.56 3.15 -24.29
N THR A 310 -24.41 2.75 -25.56
CA THR A 310 -23.80 1.48 -26.00
C THR A 310 -22.40 1.32 -25.44
N TRP A 311 -21.53 2.32 -25.63
CA TRP A 311 -20.18 2.35 -25.05
C TRP A 311 -20.21 2.20 -23.53
N PHE A 312 -21.11 2.92 -22.84
CA PHE A 312 -21.20 2.81 -21.39
C PHE A 312 -21.55 1.40 -20.94
N PHE A 313 -22.57 0.76 -21.53
CA PHE A 313 -23.01 -0.56 -21.10
C PHE A 313 -22.04 -1.68 -21.48
N GLU A 314 -21.38 -1.58 -22.63
CA GLU A 314 -20.49 -2.63 -23.14
C GLU A 314 -19.06 -2.51 -22.62
N SER A 315 -18.55 -1.28 -22.48
CA SER A 315 -17.14 -1.05 -22.13
C SER A 315 -16.96 -0.58 -20.68
N MET A 316 -17.72 0.42 -20.24
CA MET A 316 -17.47 1.08 -18.94
C MET A 316 -18.17 0.42 -17.75
N LEU A 317 -19.43 0.00 -17.90
CA LEU A 317 -20.23 -0.58 -16.83
C LEU A 317 -19.62 -1.85 -16.24
N PRO A 318 -19.03 -2.79 -17.01
CA PRO A 318 -18.35 -3.96 -16.44
C PRO A 318 -17.26 -3.56 -15.43
N ALA A 319 -16.48 -2.52 -15.73
CA ALA A 319 -15.45 -2.02 -14.83
C ALA A 319 -16.04 -1.47 -13.52
N VAL A 320 -17.15 -0.73 -13.59
CA VAL A 320 -17.88 -0.22 -12.42
C VAL A 320 -18.45 -1.36 -11.58
N VAL A 321 -19.05 -2.36 -12.22
CA VAL A 321 -19.61 -3.53 -11.54
C VAL A 321 -18.51 -4.32 -10.82
N LEU A 322 -17.35 -4.54 -11.45
CA LEU A 322 -16.20 -5.19 -10.82
C LEU A 322 -15.71 -4.40 -9.59
N LEU A 323 -15.65 -3.06 -9.67
CA LEU A 323 -15.28 -2.21 -8.53
C LEU A 323 -16.21 -2.42 -7.33
N LEU A 324 -17.52 -2.40 -7.60
CA LEU A 324 -18.54 -2.57 -6.57
C LEU A 324 -18.52 -3.99 -5.99
N ILE A 325 -18.35 -5.01 -6.83
CA ILE A 325 -18.19 -6.40 -6.38
C ILE A 325 -16.95 -6.56 -5.51
N ALA A 326 -15.82 -5.96 -5.89
CA ALA A 326 -14.61 -5.99 -5.08
C ALA A 326 -14.82 -5.29 -3.73
N ALA A 327 -15.37 -4.08 -3.73
CA ALA A 327 -15.60 -3.31 -2.51
C ALA A 327 -16.58 -4.02 -1.56
N VAL A 328 -17.75 -4.42 -2.07
CA VAL A 328 -18.78 -5.12 -1.29
C VAL A 328 -18.28 -6.51 -0.86
N GLY A 329 -17.61 -7.25 -1.74
CA GLY A 329 -17.05 -8.56 -1.45
C GLY A 329 -16.00 -8.53 -0.35
N ILE A 330 -15.06 -7.59 -0.39
CA ILE A 330 -14.06 -7.39 0.67
C ILE A 330 -14.74 -7.04 1.99
N TYR A 331 -15.70 -6.11 1.96
CA TYR A 331 -16.46 -5.71 3.15
C TYR A 331 -17.16 -6.91 3.79
N LEU A 332 -18.00 -7.62 3.03
CA LEU A 332 -18.77 -8.77 3.50
C LEU A 332 -17.84 -9.88 3.99
N PHE A 333 -16.76 -10.18 3.27
CA PHE A 333 -15.82 -11.20 3.67
C PHE A 333 -15.20 -10.90 5.04
N ILE A 334 -14.73 -9.67 5.26
CA ILE A 334 -14.13 -9.28 6.54
C ILE A 334 -15.18 -9.31 7.64
N THR A 335 -16.40 -8.82 7.39
CA THR A 335 -17.44 -8.76 8.43
C THR A 335 -18.00 -10.12 8.79
N GLU A 336 -18.33 -10.98 7.82
CA GLU A 336 -18.97 -12.28 8.06
C GLU A 336 -17.98 -13.27 8.70
N ARG A 337 -16.73 -13.33 8.21
CA ARG A 337 -15.72 -14.21 8.79
C ARG A 337 -15.50 -13.96 10.28
N ASN A 338 -15.53 -12.71 10.69
CA ASN A 338 -15.24 -12.33 12.07
C ASN A 338 -16.48 -12.29 12.97
N GLN A 339 -17.70 -12.42 12.42
CA GLN A 339 -18.94 -12.61 13.19
C GLN A 339 -19.05 -14.03 13.78
N LEU A 340 -18.58 -15.05 13.05
CA LEU A 340 -18.59 -16.44 13.52
C LEU A 340 -17.67 -16.66 14.75
N ALA A 341 -16.58 -15.91 14.84
CA ALA A 341 -15.65 -15.97 15.97
C ALA A 341 -16.21 -15.33 17.26
N THR A 342 -17.09 -14.33 17.15
CA THR A 342 -17.78 -13.75 18.32
C THR A 342 -18.85 -14.68 18.91
N ILE A 343 -19.45 -15.56 18.10
CA ILE A 343 -20.46 -16.53 18.55
C ILE A 343 -19.82 -17.70 19.32
N SER A 344 -18.59 -18.08 18.99
CA SER A 344 -17.87 -19.16 19.69
C SER A 344 -17.30 -18.72 21.04
N GLU A 345 -16.91 -17.45 21.21
CA GLU A 345 -16.47 -16.91 22.51
C GLU A 345 -17.62 -16.73 23.50
N THR A 346 -18.82 -16.39 23.03
CA THR A 346 -20.03 -16.24 23.87
C THR A 346 -20.60 -17.57 24.37
N LYS A 347 -20.27 -18.71 23.73
CA LYS A 347 -20.66 -20.05 24.16
C LYS A 347 -19.71 -20.72 25.16
N LYS A 348 -18.64 -20.06 25.61
CA LYS A 348 -17.74 -20.62 26.62
C LYS A 348 -18.44 -20.57 27.99
N PRO A 349 -18.75 -21.71 28.64
CA PRO A 349 -19.47 -21.69 29.91
C PRO A 349 -18.63 -20.98 30.97
N ALA A 350 -19.25 -19.98 31.62
CA ALA A 350 -18.72 -19.35 32.80
C ALA A 350 -18.62 -20.40 33.92
N GLY A 351 -17.41 -20.95 34.15
CA GLY A 351 -17.23 -21.87 35.27
C GLY A 351 -16.03 -22.79 35.15
N LYS A 352 -14.89 -22.33 35.66
CA LYS A 352 -14.08 -23.09 36.63
C LYS A 352 -13.07 -22.13 37.25
N LYS A 353 -13.41 -21.65 38.46
CA LYS A 353 -12.45 -21.05 39.38
C LYS A 353 -11.29 -22.05 39.52
N ALA A 354 -10.07 -21.59 39.27
CA ALA A 354 -8.88 -22.35 39.58
C ALA A 354 -8.82 -22.58 41.10
N SER A 355 -9.14 -23.79 41.53
CA SER A 355 -8.86 -24.25 42.89
C SER A 355 -7.35 -24.34 43.08
N LYS A 356 -6.81 -23.56 44.02
CA LYS A 356 -5.44 -23.68 44.53
C LYS A 356 -5.14 -25.14 44.89
N PRO A 357 -3.95 -25.69 44.62
CA PRO A 357 -3.48 -26.87 45.32
C PRO A 357 -3.00 -26.45 46.72
N ALA A 358 -3.63 -27.01 47.74
CA ALA A 358 -3.19 -26.93 49.12
C ALA A 358 -1.89 -27.73 49.31
N VAL A 359 -0.99 -27.15 50.09
CA VAL A 359 0.24 -27.75 50.62
C VAL A 359 -0.14 -28.95 51.50
N ALA A 360 0.41 -30.14 51.22
CA ALA A 360 0.40 -31.26 52.16
C ALA A 360 1.82 -31.81 52.30
N VAL A 361 2.41 -31.50 53.45
CA VAL A 361 3.67 -32.03 53.97
C VAL A 361 3.44 -33.48 54.45
N LYS A 362 4.32 -34.40 54.08
CA LYS A 362 4.58 -35.63 54.86
C LYS A 362 6.08 -35.92 54.89
N LYS A 363 6.67 -35.79 56.09
CA LYS A 363 7.99 -36.31 56.50
C LYS A 363 7.85 -37.81 56.82
N SER A 364 8.86 -38.62 56.50
CA SER A 364 9.66 -39.41 57.48
C SER A 364 10.77 -40.19 56.72
N THR A 365 12.05 -39.93 57.01
CA THR A 365 13.01 -40.81 57.75
C THR A 365 13.55 -42.00 56.95
N THR A 366 14.80 -42.48 56.97
CA THR A 366 16.16 -42.14 57.46
C THR A 366 17.04 -43.33 57.01
N LYS A 367 18.38 -43.14 56.94
CA LYS A 367 19.50 -44.12 56.89
C LYS A 367 20.03 -44.41 55.47
N ALA A 368 21.22 -43.98 55.05
CA ALA A 368 22.62 -44.12 55.56
C ALA A 368 23.41 -45.16 54.73
N LYS A 369 24.46 -44.64 54.07
CA LYS A 369 25.71 -45.18 53.44
C LYS A 369 26.26 -46.52 54.01
N PRO A 370 27.34 -47.18 53.48
CA PRO A 370 28.33 -46.74 52.45
C PRO A 370 28.94 -47.83 51.47
N VAL A 371 29.75 -47.35 50.49
CA VAL A 371 31.08 -47.82 49.97
C VAL A 371 31.28 -49.29 49.55
N ALA A 372 31.67 -49.59 48.30
CA ALA A 372 33.03 -49.94 47.80
C ALA A 372 32.84 -50.71 46.46
N LYS A 373 33.76 -50.93 45.51
CA LYS A 373 35.09 -50.45 45.07
C LYS A 373 35.46 -51.38 43.88
N ALA A 374 36.02 -50.82 42.80
CA ALA A 374 36.91 -51.43 41.79
C ALA A 374 36.49 -52.71 41.02
N ALA A 375 36.53 -52.65 39.68
CA ALA A 375 37.60 -53.22 38.84
C ALA A 375 37.17 -53.38 37.36
N ALA A 376 37.91 -52.73 36.46
CA ALA A 376 38.10 -53.17 35.06
C ALA A 376 39.02 -54.43 35.06
N PRO A 377 39.36 -55.14 33.93
CA PRO A 377 39.30 -54.70 32.53
C PRO A 377 39.07 -55.82 31.46
N LYS A 378 39.26 -55.45 30.17
CA LYS A 378 39.60 -56.29 28.97
C LYS A 378 38.46 -57.16 28.42
N LYS A 379 38.27 -57.40 27.11
CA LYS A 379 39.02 -57.31 25.84
C LYS A 379 37.94 -57.44 24.72
N ARG A 380 37.94 -56.63 23.65
CA ARG A 380 38.59 -56.83 22.34
C ARG A 380 37.88 -57.84 21.40
N LYS A 381 37.76 -57.39 20.13
CA LYS A 381 37.32 -58.06 18.88
C LYS A 381 35.84 -57.79 18.56
N ARG A 382 35.47 -57.33 17.36
CA ARG A 382 36.20 -57.06 16.12
C ARG A 382 35.40 -56.04 15.33
#